data_AF-A0A924AEN6-F1
#
_entry.id   AF-A0A924AEN6-F1
#
_cell.length_a   1.000
_cell.length_b   1.000
_cell.length_c   1.000
_cell.angle_alpha   90.00
_cell.angle_beta   90.00
_cell.angle_gamma   90.00
#
_symmetry.space_group_name_H-M   'P 1'
#
loop_
_entity.id
_entity.type
_entity.pdbx_description
1 polymer ?
#
loop_
_entity_poly.entity_id
_entity_poly.type
_entity_poly.pdbx_seq_one_letter_code
_entity_poly.pdbx_strand_id
1 'polypeptide(L)'
;MKKLLSLGISLILFSCGAKKMTSNEKKPLVEVMAEKADGGAKIQFYEIISESREFIMIKNDPDLKGKIKSDDILTSNFAILNLGEKNSDGYSIKVEKAEETDQNIILTLKEIAPDKEVIIP
;
A
#
# COMPACT_ATOMS: atom_id res chain seq x y z
N MET A 1 -54.89 -61.25 -16.49
CA MET A 1 -53.68 -62.09 -16.67
C MET A 1 -52.62 -61.26 -17.36
N LYS A 2 -51.43 -61.15 -16.74
CA LYS A 2 -50.10 -60.94 -17.32
C LYS A 2 -49.86 -59.77 -18.33
N LYS A 3 -49.07 -58.82 -17.81
CA LYS A 3 -47.89 -58.13 -18.40
C LYS A 3 -48.10 -56.76 -19.08
N LEU A 4 -47.10 -55.90 -18.79
CA LEU A 4 -46.58 -54.73 -19.50
C LEU A 4 -47.15 -53.34 -19.18
N LEU A 5 -46.40 -52.62 -18.33
CA LEU A 5 -45.99 -51.20 -18.45
C LEU A 5 -45.07 -50.95 -17.24
N SER A 6 -43.73 -51.05 -17.27
CA SER A 6 -42.76 -50.33 -18.11
C SER A 6 -43.23 -48.91 -18.40
N LEU A 7 -43.01 -47.98 -17.48
CA LEU A 7 -42.20 -46.77 -17.73
C LEU A 7 -42.18 -45.88 -16.48
N GLY A 8 -41.00 -45.36 -16.13
CA GLY A 8 -40.82 -44.38 -15.07
C GLY A 8 -40.04 -44.98 -13.90
N ILE A 9 -38.93 -44.43 -13.45
CA ILE A 9 -38.43 -43.08 -13.58
C ILE A 9 -36.92 -43.16 -13.40
N SER A 10 -36.21 -42.49 -14.31
CA SER A 10 -34.81 -42.16 -14.15
C SER A 10 -34.63 -41.34 -12.87
N LEU A 11 -33.97 -41.91 -11.87
CA LEU A 11 -33.43 -41.17 -10.73
C LEU A 11 -31.92 -41.35 -10.74
N ILE A 12 -31.30 -40.61 -11.66
CA ILE A 12 -29.87 -40.31 -11.59
C ILE A 12 -29.69 -39.35 -10.42
N LEU A 13 -29.49 -39.89 -9.22
CA LEU A 13 -28.96 -39.12 -8.12
C LEU A 13 -27.45 -39.05 -8.31
N PHE A 14 -27.01 -38.07 -9.11
CA PHE A 14 -25.67 -37.53 -8.97
C PHE A 14 -25.54 -37.02 -7.52
N SER A 15 -24.91 -37.84 -6.68
CA SER A 15 -24.44 -37.40 -5.37
C SER A 15 -23.36 -36.35 -5.63
N CYS A 16 -23.82 -35.10 -5.67
CA CYS A 16 -22.99 -33.92 -5.66
C CYS A 16 -22.12 -34.01 -4.39
N GLY A 17 -20.83 -34.21 -4.58
CA GLY A 17 -19.84 -34.16 -3.51
C GLY A 17 -19.88 -32.79 -2.87
N ALA A 18 -20.70 -32.62 -1.85
CA ALA A 18 -20.69 -31.45 -0.99
C ALA A 18 -19.36 -31.47 -0.23
N LYS A 19 -18.35 -30.79 -0.78
CA LYS A 19 -17.21 -30.34 0.03
C LYS A 19 -17.81 -29.46 1.12
N LYS A 20 -17.76 -29.93 2.37
CA LYS A 20 -18.03 -29.09 3.54
C LYS A 20 -17.10 -27.89 3.45
N MET A 21 -17.64 -26.70 3.16
CA MET A 21 -16.96 -25.46 3.49
C MET A 21 -17.06 -25.28 5.00
N THR A 22 -16.27 -26.07 5.73
CA THR A 22 -15.97 -25.83 7.13
C THR A 22 -14.54 -25.34 7.19
N SER A 23 -14.38 -24.07 6.93
CA SER A 23 -13.66 -23.26 7.88
C SER A 23 -14.32 -21.88 7.91
N ASN A 24 -15.09 -21.65 8.98
CA ASN A 24 -15.23 -20.32 9.55
C ASN A 24 -13.88 -19.96 10.22
N GLU A 25 -12.79 -20.09 9.46
CA GLU A 25 -11.49 -19.58 9.83
C GLU A 25 -11.68 -18.08 9.75
N LYS A 26 -11.86 -17.45 10.93
CA LYS A 26 -11.76 -16.00 11.06
C LYS A 26 -10.46 -15.63 10.36
N LYS A 27 -10.58 -14.96 9.20
CA LYS A 27 -9.41 -14.39 8.52
C LYS A 27 -8.62 -13.62 9.57
N PRO A 28 -7.29 -13.81 9.64
CA PRO A 28 -6.49 -13.08 10.60
C PRO A 28 -6.74 -11.58 10.41
N LEU A 29 -6.77 -10.83 11.51
CA LEU A 29 -7.02 -9.38 11.49
C LEU A 29 -5.94 -8.62 10.71
N VAL A 30 -4.76 -9.24 10.56
CA VAL A 30 -3.61 -8.72 9.81
C VAL A 30 -2.94 -9.89 9.09
N GLU A 31 -2.63 -9.70 7.82
CA GLU A 31 -1.84 -10.63 7.01
C GLU A 31 -0.48 -9.99 6.73
N VAL A 32 0.60 -10.65 7.16
CA VAL A 32 1.97 -10.19 6.88
C VAL A 32 2.33 -10.65 5.48
N MET A 33 2.39 -9.72 4.53
CA MET A 33 2.61 -10.05 3.12
C MET A 33 4.08 -10.29 2.76
N ALA A 34 5.03 -9.68 3.50
CA ALA A 34 6.46 -9.88 3.32
C ALA A 34 7.24 -9.41 4.56
N GLU A 35 8.32 -10.11 4.90
CA GLU A 35 9.32 -9.68 5.88
C GLU A 35 10.68 -9.63 5.18
N LYS A 36 11.39 -8.50 5.30
CA LYS A 36 12.73 -8.29 4.74
C LYS A 36 13.62 -7.58 5.75
N ALA A 37 14.89 -7.97 5.78
CA ALA A 37 15.89 -7.42 6.70
C ALA A 37 16.36 -6.01 6.31
N ASP A 38 16.10 -5.62 5.08
CA ASP A 38 16.39 -4.33 4.46
C ASP A 38 15.28 -3.98 3.44
N GLY A 39 15.18 -2.69 3.09
CA GLY A 39 14.14 -2.21 2.18
C GLY A 39 13.54 -0.90 2.62
N GLY A 40 14.15 0.20 2.17
CA GLY A 40 13.37 1.41 1.94
C GLY A 40 12.15 1.10 1.04
N ALA A 41 11.19 2.01 0.98
CA ALA A 41 10.01 1.80 0.16
C ALA A 41 10.43 1.54 -1.31
N LYS A 42 10.07 0.36 -1.83
CA LYS A 42 10.38 -0.03 -3.22
C LYS A 42 9.59 0.77 -4.24
N ILE A 43 8.41 1.24 -3.83
CA ILE A 43 7.49 1.95 -4.69
C ILE A 43 7.67 3.45 -4.53
N GLN A 44 7.53 4.16 -5.63
CA GLN A 44 7.36 5.60 -5.61
C GLN A 44 6.00 5.94 -5.00
N PHE A 45 5.98 6.82 -4.00
CA PHE A 45 4.74 7.28 -3.39
C PHE A 45 4.85 8.71 -2.89
N TYR A 46 3.70 9.36 -2.85
CA TYR A 46 3.51 10.71 -2.35
C TYR A 46 2.32 10.70 -1.42
N GLU A 47 2.51 11.19 -0.21
CA GLU A 47 1.50 11.11 0.83
C GLU A 47 1.42 12.43 1.58
N ILE A 48 0.19 12.91 1.79
CA ILE A 48 -0.09 13.97 2.75
C ILE A 48 -0.44 13.31 4.08
N ILE A 49 0.27 13.70 5.12
CA ILE A 49 0.07 13.18 6.46
C ILE A 49 -1.17 13.84 7.04
N SER A 50 -2.22 13.04 7.18
CA SER A 50 -3.53 13.49 7.62
C SER A 50 -3.91 12.95 9.00
N GLU A 51 -3.21 11.90 9.48
CA GLU A 51 -3.47 11.29 10.78
C GLU A 51 -2.45 11.70 11.85
N SER A 52 -2.93 12.03 13.05
CA SER A 52 -2.05 12.46 14.15
C SER A 52 -1.04 11.41 14.62
N ARG A 53 -1.34 10.12 14.41
CA ARG A 53 -0.47 9.00 14.80
C ARG A 53 0.73 8.84 13.87
N GLU A 54 0.59 9.12 12.58
CA GLU A 54 1.68 9.08 11.59
C GLU A 54 2.73 10.15 11.93
N PHE A 55 2.27 11.30 12.41
CA PHE A 55 3.13 12.38 12.84
C PHE A 55 4.06 12.02 14.02
N ILE A 56 3.62 11.13 14.92
CA ILE A 56 4.46 10.65 16.03
C ILE A 56 5.65 9.86 15.48
N MET A 57 5.49 9.12 14.39
CA MET A 57 6.59 8.42 13.73
C MET A 57 7.60 9.42 13.15
N ILE A 58 7.11 10.47 12.47
CA ILE A 58 7.94 11.51 11.84
C ILE A 58 8.70 12.34 12.89
N LYS A 59 8.05 12.70 14.00
CA LYS A 59 8.66 13.51 15.06
C LYS A 59 9.86 12.83 15.72
N ASN A 60 9.86 11.50 15.77
CA ASN A 60 10.92 10.72 16.40
C ASN A 60 12.02 10.31 15.42
N ASP A 61 11.85 10.57 14.12
CA ASP A 61 12.86 10.32 13.11
C ASP A 61 14.12 11.17 13.39
N PRO A 62 15.32 10.58 13.48
CA PRO A 62 16.54 11.32 13.81
C PRO A 62 16.85 12.51 12.89
N ASP A 63 16.51 12.42 11.61
CA ASP A 63 16.80 13.45 10.60
C ASP A 63 15.76 14.57 10.59
N LEU A 64 14.58 14.32 11.19
CA LEU A 64 13.46 15.27 11.30
C LEU A 64 13.26 15.80 12.73
N LYS A 65 13.85 15.14 13.73
CA LYS A 65 13.74 15.50 15.13
C LYS A 65 14.17 16.95 15.36
N GLY A 66 13.26 17.76 15.88
CA GLY A 66 13.48 19.18 16.15
C GLY A 66 13.21 20.13 14.98
N LYS A 67 12.97 19.62 13.77
CA LYS A 67 12.47 20.43 12.63
C LYS A 67 10.97 20.66 12.69
N ILE A 68 10.27 19.83 13.46
CA ILE A 68 8.81 19.85 13.59
C ILE A 68 8.46 19.93 15.08
N LYS A 69 7.70 20.95 15.48
CA LYS A 69 7.16 21.11 16.82
C LYS A 69 5.90 20.27 16.96
N SER A 70 5.56 19.89 18.19
CA SER A 70 4.34 19.11 18.47
C SER A 70 3.07 19.78 17.95
N ASP A 71 3.02 21.11 18.00
CA ASP A 71 1.81 21.87 17.67
C ASP A 71 1.66 22.16 16.18
N ASP A 72 2.73 21.96 15.39
CA ASP A 72 2.70 22.22 13.94
C ASP A 72 1.70 21.30 13.23
N ILE A 73 1.35 20.16 13.83
CA ILE A 73 0.33 19.23 13.32
C ILE A 73 -1.07 19.86 13.23
N LEU A 74 -1.35 20.90 14.01
CA LEU A 74 -2.66 21.54 14.06
C LEU A 74 -2.82 22.63 13.00
N THR A 75 -1.70 23.12 12.47
CA THR A 75 -1.67 24.34 11.65
C THR A 75 -0.93 24.18 10.34
N SER A 76 -0.22 23.07 10.14
CA SER A 76 0.62 22.82 8.97
C SER A 76 0.23 21.53 8.27
N ASN A 77 0.48 21.49 6.97
CA ASN A 77 0.35 20.29 6.15
C ASN A 77 1.74 19.66 5.98
N PHE A 78 1.82 18.34 6.07
CA PHE A 78 3.06 17.60 5.90
C PHE A 78 2.92 16.65 4.72
N ALA A 79 3.95 16.60 3.87
CA ALA A 79 4.01 15.70 2.74
C ALA A 79 5.26 14.81 2.84
N ILE A 80 5.11 13.52 2.63
CA ILE A 80 6.21 12.58 2.42
C ILE A 80 6.34 12.32 0.93
N LEU A 81 7.54 12.52 0.41
CA LEU A 81 7.86 12.31 -0.99
C LEU A 81 8.93 11.23 -1.11
N ASN A 82 8.59 10.10 -1.72
CA ASN A 82 9.51 8.99 -1.91
C ASN A 82 9.60 8.63 -3.40
N LEU A 83 10.81 8.58 -3.94
CA LEU A 83 11.06 8.23 -5.34
C LEU A 83 10.97 6.73 -5.63
N GLY A 84 10.87 5.89 -4.59
CA GLY A 84 11.03 4.45 -4.70
C GLY A 84 12.48 4.05 -4.96
N GLU A 85 12.70 2.74 -5.06
CA GLU A 85 13.98 2.17 -5.44
C GLU A 85 14.25 2.49 -6.92
N LYS A 86 15.48 2.91 -7.22
CA LYS A 86 15.96 3.19 -8.58
C LYS A 86 17.03 2.16 -8.96
N ASN A 87 17.23 1.94 -10.26
CA ASN A 87 18.22 0.98 -10.75
C ASN A 87 19.68 1.46 -10.60
N SER A 88 19.86 2.70 -10.15
CA SER A 88 21.15 3.36 -10.01
C SER A 88 21.10 4.38 -8.88
N ASP A 89 22.26 4.61 -8.24
CA ASP A 89 22.39 5.52 -7.11
C ASP A 89 22.43 6.99 -7.54
N GLY A 90 22.11 7.89 -6.61
CA GLY A 90 22.29 9.34 -6.78
C GLY A 90 21.08 10.09 -7.34
N TYR A 91 19.94 9.42 -7.50
CA TYR A 91 18.68 10.10 -7.77
C TYR A 91 18.26 10.95 -6.57
N SER A 92 17.68 12.11 -6.84
CA SER A 92 17.10 12.97 -5.81
C SER A 92 15.80 13.59 -6.29
N ILE A 93 14.97 14.04 -5.34
CA ILE A 93 13.74 14.77 -5.63
C ILE A 93 13.86 16.18 -5.08
N LYS A 94 13.39 17.15 -5.86
CA LYS A 94 13.31 18.54 -5.46
C LYS A 94 11.87 19.03 -5.58
N VAL A 95 11.38 19.72 -4.56
CA VAL A 95 10.17 20.53 -4.67
C VAL A 95 10.54 21.82 -5.38
N GLU A 96 10.06 22.00 -6.61
CA GLU A 96 10.30 23.23 -7.37
C GLU A 96 9.30 24.32 -7.00
N LYS A 97 8.08 23.93 -6.64
CA LYS A 97 7.00 24.86 -6.28
C LYS A 97 6.02 24.21 -5.31
N ALA A 98 5.54 24.98 -4.36
CA ALA A 98 4.41 24.64 -3.50
C ALA A 98 3.40 25.79 -3.55
N GLU A 99 2.17 25.48 -3.93
CA GLU A 99 1.10 26.46 -4.09
C GLU A 99 -0.12 26.03 -3.29
N GLU A 100 -0.66 26.96 -2.53
CA GLU A 100 -1.94 26.79 -1.87
C GLU A 100 -3.01 27.55 -2.67
N THR A 101 -4.12 26.88 -2.92
CA THR A 101 -5.34 27.45 -3.51
C THR A 101 -6.47 27.30 -2.51
N ASP A 102 -7.64 27.87 -2.80
CA ASP A 102 -8.80 27.78 -1.92
C ASP A 102 -9.22 26.34 -1.57
N GLN A 103 -8.83 25.36 -2.39
CA GLN A 103 -9.26 23.96 -2.27
C GLN A 103 -8.13 22.94 -2.27
N ASN A 104 -6.94 23.31 -2.76
CA ASN A 104 -5.87 22.35 -3.03
C ASN A 104 -4.50 22.89 -2.62
N ILE A 105 -3.62 21.97 -2.24
CA ILE A 105 -2.18 22.19 -2.17
C ILE A 105 -1.55 21.49 -3.37
N ILE A 106 -0.82 22.23 -4.19
CA ILE A 106 -0.18 21.73 -5.41
C ILE A 106 1.34 21.76 -5.20
N LEU A 107 1.95 20.58 -5.21
CA LEU A 107 3.41 20.44 -5.18
C LEU A 107 3.92 20.08 -6.57
N THR A 108 4.78 20.92 -7.13
CA THR A 108 5.53 20.62 -8.36
C THR A 108 6.86 20.01 -8.00
N LEU A 109 7.08 18.78 -8.43
CA LEU A 109 8.25 17.98 -8.09
C LEU A 109 9.12 17.77 -9.33
N LYS A 110 10.42 17.80 -9.13
CA LYS A 110 11.41 17.42 -10.13
C LYS A 110 12.27 16.29 -9.60
N GLU A 111 12.23 15.17 -10.32
CA GLU A 111 13.21 14.10 -10.17
C GLU A 111 14.50 14.52 -10.89
N ILE A 112 15.64 14.33 -10.22
CA ILE A 112 16.96 14.68 -10.69
C ILE A 112 17.75 13.39 -10.77
N ALA A 113 18.13 13.01 -11.99
CA ALA A 113 19.02 11.88 -12.25
C ALA A 113 20.48 12.27 -11.90
N PRO A 114 21.32 11.31 -11.50
CA PRO A 114 22.74 11.53 -11.25
C PRO A 114 23.49 11.89 -12.53
N ASP A 115 24.54 12.72 -12.43
CA ASP A 115 25.41 13.09 -13.57
C ASP A 115 26.17 11.89 -14.14
N LYS A 116 26.38 10.85 -13.33
CA LYS A 116 26.97 9.57 -13.71
C LYS A 116 26.14 8.45 -13.14
N GLU A 117 25.66 7.59 -14.00
CA GLU A 117 24.87 6.44 -13.60
C GLU A 117 25.78 5.37 -12.99
N VAL A 118 25.69 5.17 -11.68
CA VAL A 118 26.29 4.03 -10.99
C VAL A 118 25.22 2.97 -10.85
N ILE A 119 25.28 1.94 -11.71
CA ILE A 119 24.32 0.83 -11.69
C ILE A 119 24.52 0.04 -10.40
N ILE A 120 23.44 -0.14 -9.63
CA ILE A 120 23.44 -0.97 -8.44
C ILE A 120 23.29 -2.43 -8.91
N PRO A 121 24.19 -3.35 -8.52
CA PRO A 121 24.18 -4.75 -8.96
C PRO A 121 23.02 -5.57 -8.39
#